data_AF-A0A923S526-F1
#
_entry.id   AF-A0A923S526-F1
#
_cell.length_a   1.000
_cell.length_b   1.000
_cell.length_c   1.000
_cell.angle_alpha   90.00
_cell.angle_beta   90.00
_cell.angle_gamma   90.00
#
_symmetry.space_group_name_H-M   'P 1'
#
loop_
_entity.id
_entity.type
_entity.pdbx_description
1 polymer ?
#
loop_
_entity_poly.entity_id
_entity_poly.type
_entity_poly.pdbx_seq_one_letter_code
_entity_poly.pdbx_strand_id
1 'polypeptide(L)'
;MTGPVKWVVQVNSGAVRYANGTQPGDSSFQDSLKVLRDKRRALGLAKPVGVIAAMAVLAALALKWPLWIVGLMVVAGGAATWFAHEHDLARRTAVMQYELDRNVRDAYARLVTAAKAIAACNGLWQLVPATIGGGKERAGLSMHFSAPEFLVTNVDSFSIAWSGHTMHFFPDRVLVYEAANAHAISYRQLTAVCRTIQVAEENTPPDDAKVVGQKWRHANPDGTRDTNHPVNRELPLCEYGEIEFKATDGLHETLQCSRLGAAHEFAHALRTVASLVPDSA
;
A
#
# COMPACT_ATOMS: atom_id res chain seq x y z
N MET A 1 28.83 25.54 -32.40
CA MET A 1 29.81 24.44 -32.19
C MET A 1 29.61 23.91 -30.78
N THR A 2 29.69 22.58 -30.64
CA THR A 2 29.51 21.72 -29.45
C THR A 2 28.13 21.73 -28.77
N GLY A 3 27.36 20.69 -29.09
CA GLY A 3 26.00 20.40 -28.63
C GLY A 3 25.90 19.68 -27.27
N PRO A 4 24.74 19.06 -26.97
CA PRO A 4 24.19 18.92 -25.63
C PRO A 4 24.53 17.60 -24.96
N VAL A 5 24.57 17.58 -23.62
CA VAL A 5 24.55 16.33 -22.84
C VAL A 5 23.10 15.90 -22.60
N LYS A 6 22.64 15.00 -23.47
CA LYS A 6 21.48 14.12 -23.28
C LYS A 6 21.76 13.14 -22.15
N TRP A 7 20.82 13.02 -21.22
CA TRP A 7 20.57 11.73 -20.57
C TRP A 7 19.09 11.38 -20.76
N VAL A 8 18.85 10.59 -21.80
CA VAL A 8 17.57 9.91 -22.05
C VAL A 8 17.73 8.53 -21.43
N VAL A 9 17.05 8.27 -20.31
CA VAL A 9 16.91 6.91 -19.78
C VAL A 9 15.73 6.27 -20.52
N GLN A 10 16.01 5.69 -21.69
CA GLN A 10 15.09 4.76 -22.33
C GLN A 10 15.20 3.41 -21.61
N VAL A 11 14.23 3.09 -20.76
CA VAL A 11 14.01 1.72 -20.30
C VAL A 11 13.16 1.01 -21.34
N ASN A 12 13.82 0.17 -22.14
CA ASN A 12 13.18 -0.70 -23.12
C ASN A 12 12.51 -1.88 -22.39
N SER A 13 11.19 -1.80 -22.16
CA SER A 13 10.20 -2.90 -22.17
C SER A 13 8.85 -2.39 -21.65
N GLY A 14 8.00 -1.92 -22.58
CA GLY A 14 6.59 -1.62 -22.32
C GLY A 14 6.27 -0.19 -21.86
N ALA A 15 6.70 0.82 -22.61
CA ALA A 15 6.07 2.12 -22.50
C ALA A 15 4.65 2.02 -23.07
N VAL A 16 3.63 2.02 -22.21
CA VAL A 16 2.26 2.32 -22.64
C VAL A 16 2.26 3.80 -23.01
N ARG A 17 2.47 4.08 -24.31
CA ARG A 17 2.29 5.42 -24.87
C ARG A 17 0.79 5.65 -25.00
N TYR A 18 0.24 6.57 -24.23
CA TYR A 18 -1.07 7.14 -24.49
C TYR A 18 -0.97 8.04 -25.73
N ALA A 19 -1.08 7.45 -26.91
CA ALA A 19 -1.26 8.19 -28.15
C ALA A 19 -2.76 8.42 -28.34
N ASN A 20 -3.19 9.68 -28.21
CA ASN A 20 -4.51 10.20 -28.61
C ASN A 20 -5.75 9.42 -28.14
N GLY A 21 -6.32 9.84 -27.01
CA GLY A 21 -7.78 9.88 -26.80
C GLY A 21 -8.56 8.57 -26.81
N THR A 22 -7.93 7.40 -26.88
CA THR A 22 -8.60 6.11 -26.73
C THR A 22 -8.35 5.54 -25.34
N GLN A 23 -9.45 5.36 -24.59
CA GLN A 23 -9.43 4.66 -23.31
C GLN A 23 -8.88 3.24 -23.51
N PRO A 24 -7.94 2.78 -22.66
CA PRO A 24 -7.44 1.42 -22.75
C PRO A 24 -8.49 0.45 -22.21
N GLY A 25 -8.97 -0.42 -23.10
CA GLY A 25 -9.69 -1.65 -22.78
C GLY A 25 -9.04 -2.43 -21.63
N ASP A 26 -9.84 -3.04 -20.77
CA ASP A 26 -9.50 -3.90 -19.64
C ASP A 26 -8.35 -4.89 -19.95
N SER A 27 -8.25 -5.34 -21.20
CA SER A 27 -7.20 -6.24 -21.70
C SER A 27 -5.78 -5.66 -21.59
N SER A 28 -5.55 -4.39 -21.93
CA SER A 28 -4.21 -3.79 -21.95
C SER A 28 -3.62 -3.60 -20.54
N PHE A 29 -4.50 -3.38 -19.55
CA PHE A 29 -4.10 -3.20 -18.17
C PHE A 29 -3.97 -4.54 -17.44
N GLN A 30 -4.87 -5.49 -17.69
CA GLN A 30 -4.72 -6.87 -17.21
C GLN A 30 -3.45 -7.53 -17.77
N ASP A 31 -3.05 -7.21 -19.00
CA ASP A 31 -1.75 -7.62 -19.55
C ASP A 31 -0.57 -6.94 -18.85
N SER A 32 -0.71 -5.66 -18.47
CA SER A 32 0.30 -4.96 -17.67
C SER A 32 0.41 -5.55 -16.25
N LEU A 33 -0.71 -5.91 -15.63
CA LEU A 33 -0.74 -6.63 -14.36
C LEU A 33 -0.16 -8.05 -14.47
N LYS A 34 -0.42 -8.76 -15.57
CA LYS A 34 0.19 -10.05 -15.86
C LYS A 34 1.71 -9.92 -16.00
N VAL A 35 2.19 -8.88 -16.69
CA VAL A 35 3.62 -8.56 -16.79
C VAL A 35 4.22 -8.23 -15.42
N LEU A 36 3.51 -7.47 -14.57
CA LEU A 36 3.94 -7.18 -13.20
C LEU A 36 4.00 -8.45 -12.33
N ARG A 37 2.99 -9.32 -12.44
CA ARG A 37 2.90 -10.61 -11.74
C ARG A 37 4.02 -11.56 -12.16
N ASP A 38 4.28 -11.68 -13.46
CA ASP A 38 5.33 -12.54 -14.01
C ASP A 38 6.73 -12.01 -13.64
N LYS A 39 6.92 -10.68 -13.61
CA LYS A 39 8.17 -10.05 -13.15
C LYS A 39 8.44 -10.23 -11.65
N ARG A 40 7.39 -10.30 -10.83
CA ARG A 40 7.51 -10.56 -9.38
C ARG A 40 7.81 -12.01 -9.06
N ARG A 41 7.26 -12.95 -9.84
CA ARG A 41 7.43 -14.40 -9.65
C ARG A 41 8.72 -14.94 -10.28
N ALA A 42 9.31 -14.22 -11.24
CA ALA A 42 10.65 -14.51 -11.71
C ALA A 42 11.64 -14.33 -10.55
N LEU A 43 12.05 -15.43 -9.93
CA LEU A 43 13.24 -15.49 -9.09
C LEU A 43 14.34 -14.73 -9.84
N GLY A 44 14.71 -13.56 -9.34
CA GLY A 44 15.66 -12.69 -10.00
C GLY A 44 16.87 -13.47 -10.41
N LEU A 45 17.18 -13.46 -11.72
CA LEU A 45 18.29 -14.23 -12.29
C LEU A 45 19.62 -13.98 -11.55
N ALA A 46 19.74 -12.85 -10.83
CA ALA A 46 20.86 -12.55 -9.96
C ALA A 46 21.16 -13.64 -8.91
N LYS A 47 20.15 -14.24 -8.25
CA LYS A 47 20.36 -15.28 -7.23
C LYS A 47 20.94 -16.58 -7.82
N PRO A 48 20.36 -17.20 -8.87
CA PRO A 48 20.95 -18.39 -9.49
C PRO A 48 22.29 -18.10 -10.18
N VAL A 49 22.48 -16.92 -10.78
CA VAL A 49 23.77 -16.53 -11.39
C VAL A 49 24.88 -16.47 -10.33
N GLY A 50 24.60 -15.88 -9.16
CA GLY A 50 25.55 -15.84 -8.05
C GLY A 50 25.89 -17.23 -7.50
N VAL A 51 24.90 -18.13 -7.40
CA VAL A 51 25.13 -19.52 -6.96
C VAL A 51 25.96 -20.31 -7.97
N ILE A 52 25.68 -20.18 -9.27
CA ILE A 52 26.46 -20.85 -10.33
C ILE A 52 27.91 -20.34 -10.34
N ALA A 53 28.11 -19.03 -10.20
CA ALA A 53 29.45 -18.44 -10.13
C ALA A 53 30.23 -18.96 -8.91
N ALA A 54 29.59 -19.02 -7.73
CA ALA A 54 30.20 -19.56 -6.52
C ALA A 54 30.56 -21.06 -6.66
N MET A 55 29.67 -21.87 -7.24
CA MET A 55 29.91 -23.28 -7.51
C MET A 55 31.06 -23.51 -8.49
N ALA A 56 31.18 -22.67 -9.53
CA ALA A 56 32.27 -22.75 -10.49
C ALA A 56 33.63 -22.41 -9.87
N VAL A 57 33.68 -21.42 -8.96
CA VAL A 57 34.89 -21.08 -8.20
C VAL A 57 35.31 -22.22 -7.26
N LEU A 58 34.34 -22.82 -6.54
CA LEU A 58 34.61 -23.97 -5.66
C LEU A 58 35.12 -25.19 -6.43
N ALA A 59 34.56 -25.47 -7.61
CA ALA A 59 35.04 -26.55 -8.47
C ALA A 59 36.47 -26.29 -8.98
N ALA A 60 36.78 -25.07 -9.41
CA ALA A 60 38.13 -24.72 -9.86
C ALA A 60 39.20 -24.87 -8.77
N LEU A 61 38.86 -24.53 -7.52
CA LEU A 61 39.71 -24.77 -6.35
C LEU A 61 39.93 -26.27 -6.09
N ALA A 62 38.87 -27.09 -6.17
CA ALA A 62 38.95 -28.53 -5.98
C ALA A 62 39.80 -29.24 -7.05
N LEU A 63 39.73 -28.75 -8.30
CA LEU A 63 40.54 -29.24 -9.42
C LEU A 63 41.98 -28.69 -9.43
N LYS A 64 42.39 -27.95 -8.40
CA LYS A 64 43.73 -27.35 -8.24
C LYS A 64 44.17 -26.48 -9.41
N TRP A 65 43.24 -25.71 -9.97
CA TRP A 65 43.59 -24.74 -11.01
C TRP A 65 44.52 -23.66 -10.46
N PRO A 66 45.37 -23.07 -11.31
CA PRO A 66 46.28 -22.03 -10.86
C PRO A 66 45.51 -20.80 -10.36
N LEU A 67 45.99 -20.23 -9.24
CA LEU A 67 45.28 -19.20 -8.47
C LEU A 67 44.90 -17.95 -9.29
N TRP A 68 45.67 -17.61 -10.34
CA TRP A 68 45.36 -16.48 -11.21
C TRP A 68 44.08 -16.70 -12.04
N ILE A 69 43.76 -17.95 -12.43
CA ILE A 69 42.51 -18.28 -13.14
C ILE A 69 41.32 -18.18 -12.17
N VAL A 70 41.50 -18.64 -10.93
CA VAL A 70 40.48 -18.54 -9.88
C VAL A 70 40.17 -17.06 -9.58
N GLY A 71 41.20 -16.21 -9.48
CA GLY A 71 41.02 -14.76 -9.31
C GLY A 71 40.21 -14.12 -10.43
N LEU A 72 40.49 -14.48 -11.69
CA LEU A 72 39.72 -14.02 -12.86
C LEU A 72 38.26 -14.47 -12.82
N MET A 73 37.99 -15.71 -12.40
CA MET A 73 36.64 -16.26 -12.26
C MET A 73 35.82 -15.52 -11.19
N VAL A 74 36.43 -15.15 -10.06
CA VAL A 74 35.76 -14.39 -9.00
C VAL A 74 35.37 -12.99 -9.50
N VAL A 75 36.28 -12.30 -10.19
CA VAL A 75 36.00 -10.97 -10.75
C VAL A 75 34.91 -11.04 -11.82
N ALA A 76 34.99 -12.01 -12.74
CA ALA A 76 33.99 -12.22 -13.78
C ALA A 76 32.62 -12.59 -13.19
N GLY A 77 32.58 -13.47 -12.18
CA GLY A 77 31.37 -13.86 -11.48
C GLY A 77 30.74 -12.71 -10.70
N GLY A 78 31.55 -11.88 -10.04
CA GLY A 78 31.11 -10.67 -9.36
C GLY A 78 30.50 -9.65 -10.33
N ALA A 79 31.17 -9.39 -11.46
CA ALA A 79 30.67 -8.50 -12.51
C ALA A 79 29.37 -9.03 -13.15
N ALA A 80 29.28 -10.34 -13.41
CA ALA A 80 28.07 -10.96 -13.94
C ALA A 80 26.90 -10.89 -12.95
N THR A 81 27.16 -11.09 -11.65
CA THR A 81 26.14 -10.97 -10.58
C THR A 81 25.67 -9.52 -10.42
N TRP A 82 26.59 -8.56 -10.44
CA TRP A 82 26.28 -7.13 -10.43
C TRP A 82 25.42 -6.74 -11.64
N PHE A 83 25.86 -7.10 -12.84
CA PHE A 83 25.15 -6.80 -14.09
C PHE A 83 23.76 -7.46 -14.13
N ALA A 84 23.66 -8.70 -13.66
CA ALA A 84 22.38 -9.39 -13.51
C ALA A 84 21.47 -8.69 -12.50
N HIS A 85 22.00 -8.21 -11.38
CA HIS A 85 21.25 -7.48 -10.37
C HIS A 85 20.73 -6.14 -10.89
N GLU A 86 21.59 -5.34 -11.53
CA GLU A 86 21.24 -4.06 -12.14
C GLU A 86 20.16 -4.23 -13.23
N HIS A 87 20.31 -5.24 -14.08
CA HIS A 87 19.36 -5.51 -15.14
C HIS A 87 18.02 -6.04 -14.60
N ASP A 88 18.02 -6.76 -13.49
CA ASP A 88 16.81 -7.25 -12.82
C ASP A 88 16.05 -6.10 -12.14
N LEU A 89 16.75 -5.15 -11.51
CA LEU A 89 16.16 -3.91 -10.98
C LEU A 89 15.53 -3.05 -12.10
N ALA A 90 16.24 -2.88 -13.22
CA ALA A 90 15.76 -2.12 -14.37
C ALA A 90 14.53 -2.78 -15.04
N ARG A 91 14.43 -4.11 -15.07
CA ARG A 91 13.27 -4.82 -15.63
C ARG A 91 12.04 -4.74 -14.71
N ARG A 92 12.23 -4.58 -13.40
CA ARG A 92 11.15 -4.60 -12.40
C ARG A 92 10.49 -3.25 -12.20
N THR A 93 11.09 -2.17 -12.67
CA THR A 93 10.58 -0.82 -12.47
C THR A 93 9.57 -0.45 -13.56
N ALA A 94 8.29 -0.31 -13.20
CA ALA A 94 7.28 0.27 -14.07
C ALA A 94 7.27 1.79 -13.92
N VAL A 95 7.09 2.51 -15.03
CA VAL A 95 6.97 3.98 -15.01
C VAL A 95 5.53 4.33 -15.34
N MET A 96 4.83 5.00 -14.42
CA MET A 96 3.48 5.52 -14.63
C MET A 96 3.51 7.05 -14.66
N GLN A 97 3.33 7.62 -15.85
CA GLN A 97 3.21 9.06 -16.03
C GLN A 97 1.73 9.44 -16.17
N TYR A 98 1.29 10.34 -15.30
CA TYR A 98 -0.07 10.83 -15.27
C TYR A 98 -0.14 12.24 -15.84
N GLU A 99 -1.01 12.42 -16.84
CA GLU A 99 -1.47 13.71 -17.29
C GLU A 99 -2.92 13.88 -16.83
N LEU A 100 -3.09 14.53 -15.67
CA LEU A 100 -4.39 14.70 -15.04
C LEU A 100 -5.01 16.04 -15.41
N ASP A 101 -6.28 15.98 -15.81
CA ASP A 101 -7.16 17.15 -15.86
C ASP A 101 -7.19 17.86 -14.51
N ARG A 102 -7.40 19.19 -14.55
CA ARG A 102 -7.36 20.03 -13.34
C ARG A 102 -8.32 19.52 -12.24
N ASN A 103 -9.53 19.12 -12.61
CA ASN A 103 -10.54 18.65 -11.66
C ASN A 103 -10.11 17.35 -10.96
N VAL A 104 -9.58 16.37 -11.71
CA VAL A 104 -9.10 15.10 -11.17
C VAL A 104 -7.86 15.31 -10.31
N ARG A 105 -6.93 16.17 -10.76
CA ARG A 105 -5.73 16.55 -10.02
C ARG A 105 -6.07 17.16 -8.65
N ASP A 106 -6.97 18.14 -8.64
CA ASP A 106 -7.35 18.83 -7.40
C ASP A 106 -8.12 17.89 -6.45
N ALA A 107 -8.99 17.04 -6.98
CA ALA A 107 -9.70 16.03 -6.19
C ALA A 107 -8.73 14.99 -5.58
N TYR A 108 -7.76 14.51 -6.37
CA TYR A 108 -6.77 13.56 -5.89
C TYR A 108 -5.81 14.19 -4.88
N ALA A 109 -5.37 15.45 -5.09
CA ALA A 109 -4.57 16.17 -4.11
C ALA A 109 -5.30 16.34 -2.77
N ARG A 110 -6.62 16.56 -2.79
CA ARG A 110 -7.46 16.56 -1.57
C ARG A 110 -7.50 15.19 -0.91
N LEU A 111 -7.60 14.11 -1.69
CA LEU A 111 -7.53 12.74 -1.16
C LEU A 111 -6.19 12.47 -0.48
N VAL A 112 -5.06 12.82 -1.10
CA VAL A 112 -3.72 12.68 -0.51
C VAL A 112 -3.60 13.51 0.78
N THR A 113 -4.14 14.73 0.79
CA THR A 113 -4.15 15.60 1.99
C THR A 113 -4.98 14.99 3.11
N ALA A 114 -6.17 14.46 2.80
CA ALA A 114 -7.02 13.78 3.77
C ALA A 114 -6.37 12.49 4.30
N ALA A 115 -5.66 11.75 3.45
CA ALA A 115 -4.88 10.59 3.84
C ALA A 115 -3.78 10.96 4.86
N LYS A 116 -3.05 12.06 4.62
CA LYS A 116 -2.07 12.61 5.58
C LYS A 116 -2.72 13.00 6.91
N ALA A 117 -3.93 13.56 6.87
CA ALA A 117 -4.67 13.92 8.08
C ALA A 117 -5.09 12.69 8.91
N ILE A 118 -5.50 11.59 8.26
CA ILE A 118 -5.73 10.30 8.94
C ILE A 118 -4.44 9.74 9.52
N ALA A 119 -3.35 9.71 8.74
CA ALA A 119 -2.07 9.18 9.19
C ALA A 119 -1.47 9.96 10.38
N ALA A 120 -1.86 11.23 10.56
CA ALA A 120 -1.45 12.08 11.66
C ALA A 120 -2.33 11.94 12.93
N CYS A 121 -3.31 11.03 12.95
CA CYS A 121 -4.11 10.75 14.14
C CYS A 121 -3.29 9.99 15.18
N ASN A 122 -3.43 10.30 16.47
CA ASN A 122 -2.73 9.58 17.54
C ASN A 122 -3.29 8.15 17.71
N GLY A 123 -4.54 7.91 17.28
CA GLY A 123 -5.14 6.59 17.19
C GLY A 123 -5.48 6.25 15.75
N LEU A 124 -4.82 5.23 15.18
CA LEU A 124 -5.11 4.70 13.85
C LEU A 124 -5.04 3.17 13.86
N TRP A 125 -6.16 2.53 13.54
CA TRP A 125 -6.31 1.08 13.68
C TRP A 125 -7.06 0.46 12.52
N GLN A 126 -6.75 -0.81 12.27
CA GLN A 126 -7.58 -1.73 11.50
C GLN A 126 -8.41 -2.58 12.47
N LEU A 127 -9.66 -2.88 12.13
CA LEU A 127 -10.42 -3.91 12.81
C LEU A 127 -10.15 -5.28 12.19
N VAL A 128 -9.53 -6.16 12.96
CA VAL A 128 -9.24 -7.54 12.58
C VAL A 128 -10.14 -8.50 13.38
N PRO A 129 -10.43 -9.71 12.87
CA PRO A 129 -11.09 -10.73 13.67
C PRO A 129 -10.30 -11.02 14.96
N ALA A 130 -11.00 -11.10 16.08
CA ALA A 130 -10.41 -11.42 17.37
C ALA A 130 -9.81 -12.82 17.33
N THR A 131 -8.61 -12.98 17.89
CA THR A 131 -7.96 -14.31 17.95
C THR A 131 -8.70 -15.24 18.91
N ILE A 132 -9.31 -14.66 19.93
CA ILE A 132 -10.04 -15.37 20.98
C ILE A 132 -11.42 -14.72 21.14
N GLY A 133 -12.49 -15.53 21.12
CA GLY A 133 -13.83 -15.05 21.52
C GLY A 133 -14.73 -14.46 20.43
N GLY A 134 -14.43 -14.66 19.14
CA GLY A 134 -15.39 -14.41 18.05
C GLY A 134 -15.78 -12.94 17.79
N GLY A 135 -15.03 -11.99 18.33
CA GLY A 135 -15.25 -10.55 18.16
C GLY A 135 -14.36 -9.89 17.10
N LYS A 136 -14.23 -8.56 17.19
CA LYS A 136 -13.25 -7.76 16.43
C LYS A 136 -12.28 -7.09 17.40
N GLU A 137 -11.00 -7.03 17.02
CA GLU A 137 -9.93 -6.38 17.78
C GLU A 137 -9.29 -5.27 16.95
N ARG A 138 -8.72 -4.26 17.62
CA ARG A 138 -7.96 -3.18 16.99
C ARG A 138 -6.50 -3.57 16.82
N ALA A 139 -6.02 -3.62 15.60
CA ALA A 139 -4.60 -3.74 15.28
C ALA A 139 -4.07 -2.38 14.80
N GLY A 140 -2.83 -2.03 15.15
CA GLY A 140 -2.21 -0.79 14.67
C GLY A 140 -2.11 -0.78 13.14
N LEU A 141 -2.51 0.32 12.52
CA LEU A 141 -2.51 0.47 11.06
C LEU A 141 -1.47 1.50 10.65
N SER A 142 -0.75 1.23 9.56
CA SER A 142 0.27 2.12 9.03
C SER A 142 -0.06 2.61 7.62
N MET A 143 0.32 3.86 7.37
CA MET A 143 0.19 4.50 6.07
C MET A 143 1.56 4.99 5.60
N HIS A 144 1.84 4.83 4.31
CA HIS A 144 3.07 5.31 3.68
C HIS A 144 2.74 6.29 2.56
N PHE A 145 3.59 7.30 2.35
CA PHE A 145 3.39 8.37 1.37
C PHE A 145 4.50 8.36 0.32
N SER A 146 4.76 7.18 -0.23
CA SER A 146 5.74 6.94 -1.29
C SER A 146 5.16 5.98 -2.31
N ALA A 147 5.66 6.06 -3.54
CA ALA A 147 5.40 5.04 -4.54
C ALA A 147 6.02 3.70 -4.08
N PRO A 148 5.44 2.55 -4.49
CA PRO A 148 6.10 1.27 -4.33
C PRO A 148 7.51 1.27 -4.96
N GLU A 149 8.45 0.52 -4.39
CA GLU A 149 9.86 0.49 -4.86
C GLU A 149 10.02 0.16 -6.36
N PHE A 150 9.08 -0.58 -6.92
CA PHE A 150 9.07 -0.99 -8.33
C PHE A 150 8.26 -0.05 -9.23
N LEU A 151 7.81 1.11 -8.73
CA LEU A 151 6.99 2.04 -9.49
C LEU A 151 7.54 3.47 -9.39
N VAL A 152 7.90 4.04 -10.54
CA VAL A 152 8.26 5.46 -10.64
C VAL A 152 7.07 6.21 -11.20
N THR A 153 6.63 7.24 -10.47
CA THR A 153 5.49 8.07 -10.89
C THR A 153 5.77 9.56 -10.64
N ASN A 154 5.11 10.43 -11.42
CA ASN A 154 5.20 11.88 -11.32
C ASN A 154 4.18 12.50 -10.36
N VAL A 155 3.32 11.70 -9.74
CA VAL A 155 2.30 12.15 -8.79
C VAL A 155 2.55 11.55 -7.41
N ASP A 156 2.20 12.29 -6.36
CA ASP A 156 2.24 11.77 -5.00
C ASP A 156 1.28 10.59 -4.87
N SER A 157 1.72 9.48 -4.29
CA SER A 157 0.87 8.33 -3.96
C SER A 157 0.94 8.02 -2.48
N PHE A 158 -0.07 7.31 -1.97
CA PHE A 158 -0.04 6.79 -0.61
C PHE A 158 -0.51 5.34 -0.58
N SER A 159 -0.18 4.64 0.50
CA SER A 159 -0.61 3.27 0.72
C SER A 159 -1.10 3.05 2.15
N ILE A 160 -2.04 2.12 2.28
CA ILE A 160 -2.55 1.62 3.56
C ILE A 160 -2.14 0.15 3.67
N ALA A 161 -1.40 -0.19 4.72
CA ALA A 161 -0.93 -1.55 4.97
C ALA A 161 -1.89 -2.27 5.93
N TRP A 162 -2.71 -3.15 5.36
CA TRP A 162 -3.68 -3.98 6.08
C TRP A 162 -3.07 -5.32 6.49
N SER A 163 -3.76 -6.06 7.36
CA SER A 163 -3.41 -7.43 7.72
C SER A 163 -3.54 -8.37 6.50
N GLY A 164 -2.43 -8.59 5.79
CA GLY A 164 -2.32 -9.54 4.69
C GLY A 164 -2.15 -8.92 3.30
N HIS A 165 -2.50 -7.65 3.13
CA HIS A 165 -2.36 -6.96 1.85
C HIS A 165 -2.08 -5.46 2.01
N THR A 166 -1.68 -4.80 0.93
CA THR A 166 -1.43 -3.35 0.91
C THR A 166 -2.18 -2.71 -0.24
N MET A 167 -2.94 -1.66 0.06
CA MET A 167 -3.65 -0.86 -0.94
C MET A 167 -2.84 0.39 -1.27
N HIS A 168 -2.40 0.56 -2.50
CA HIS A 168 -1.74 1.76 -3.01
C HIS A 168 -2.73 2.58 -3.85
N PHE A 169 -2.92 3.84 -3.48
CA PHE A 169 -3.89 4.72 -4.09
C PHE A 169 -3.20 5.62 -5.12
N PHE A 170 -3.58 5.47 -6.39
CA PHE A 170 -3.16 6.31 -7.51
C PHE A 170 -4.31 7.19 -8.00
N PRO A 171 -4.10 8.17 -8.90
CA PRO A 171 -5.18 9.03 -9.37
C PRO A 171 -6.33 8.30 -10.08
N ASP A 172 -6.05 7.18 -10.74
CA ASP A 172 -7.00 6.47 -11.61
C ASP A 172 -7.56 5.18 -10.99
N ARG A 173 -6.79 4.53 -10.11
CA ARG A 173 -7.15 3.25 -9.50
C ARG A 173 -6.46 3.01 -8.16
N VAL A 174 -6.87 1.97 -7.48
CA VAL A 174 -6.19 1.43 -6.29
C VAL A 174 -5.55 0.11 -6.64
N LEU A 175 -4.23 -0.02 -6.43
CA LEU A 175 -3.51 -1.29 -6.59
C LEU A 175 -3.50 -2.04 -5.27
N VAL A 176 -3.93 -3.29 -5.26
CA VAL A 176 -3.95 -4.16 -4.08
C VAL A 176 -2.89 -5.24 -4.25
N TYR A 177 -1.94 -5.28 -3.31
CA TYR A 177 -0.88 -6.28 -3.27
C TYR A 177 -1.11 -7.25 -2.12
N GLU A 178 -1.24 -8.53 -2.44
CA GLU A 178 -1.41 -9.61 -1.47
C GLU A 178 -0.37 -10.71 -1.75
N ALA A 179 0.54 -10.95 -0.81
CA ALA A 179 1.64 -11.91 -0.97
C ALA A 179 2.37 -11.78 -2.32
N ALA A 180 2.17 -12.68 -3.30
CA ALA A 180 2.75 -12.61 -4.65
C ALA A 180 1.78 -12.05 -5.72
N ASN A 181 0.51 -11.86 -5.38
CA ASN A 181 -0.52 -11.39 -6.27
C ASN A 181 -0.65 -9.86 -6.21
N ALA A 182 -1.05 -9.27 -7.34
CA ALA A 182 -1.39 -7.87 -7.45
C ALA A 182 -2.58 -7.74 -8.40
N HIS A 183 -3.55 -6.92 -8.04
CA HIS A 183 -4.67 -6.54 -8.90
C HIS A 183 -4.98 -5.07 -8.70
N ALA A 184 -5.86 -4.51 -9.53
CA ALA A 184 -6.32 -3.16 -9.37
C ALA A 184 -7.83 -3.09 -9.26
N ILE A 185 -8.29 -2.10 -8.49
CA ILE A 185 -9.69 -1.81 -8.25
C ILE A 185 -9.95 -0.38 -8.76
N SER A 186 -10.96 -0.22 -9.61
CA SER A 186 -11.45 1.10 -10.02
C SER A 186 -12.02 1.83 -8.80
N TYR A 187 -11.85 3.15 -8.70
CA TYR A 187 -12.49 3.92 -7.63
C TYR A 187 -14.02 3.78 -7.62
N ARG A 188 -14.64 3.49 -8.77
CA ARG A 188 -16.10 3.25 -8.84
C ARG A 188 -16.52 1.93 -8.23
N GLN A 189 -15.62 0.96 -8.18
CA GLN A 189 -15.83 -0.33 -7.53
C GLN A 189 -15.48 -0.29 -6.04
N LEU A 190 -14.80 0.77 -5.56
CA LEU A 190 -14.41 0.93 -4.17
C LEU A 190 -15.32 1.93 -3.45
N THR A 191 -16.06 1.45 -2.46
CA THR A 191 -16.87 2.30 -1.57
C THR A 191 -16.18 2.52 -0.24
N ALA A 192 -16.23 3.75 0.26
CA ALA A 192 -15.75 4.14 1.59
C ALA A 192 -16.86 4.87 2.35
N VAL A 193 -17.37 4.23 3.40
CA VAL A 193 -18.45 4.76 4.24
C VAL A 193 -17.88 5.10 5.60
N CYS A 194 -17.98 6.36 6.01
CA CYS A 194 -17.59 6.79 7.34
C CYS A 194 -18.81 6.83 8.26
N ARG A 195 -18.65 6.31 9.48
CA ARG A 195 -19.64 6.38 10.56
C ARG A 195 -18.96 6.80 11.87
N THR A 196 -19.73 7.51 12.70
CA THR A 196 -19.33 7.80 14.08
C THR A 196 -19.65 6.61 14.96
N ILE A 197 -18.68 6.18 15.75
CA ILE A 197 -18.87 5.15 16.77
C ILE A 197 -18.41 5.68 18.12
N GLN A 198 -18.95 5.13 19.20
CA GLN A 198 -18.52 5.42 20.56
C GLN A 198 -17.92 4.16 21.18
N VAL A 199 -16.71 4.29 21.71
CA VAL A 199 -15.96 3.17 22.31
C VAL A 199 -15.52 3.57 23.71
N ALA A 200 -15.83 2.71 24.68
CA ALA A 200 -15.34 2.85 26.04
C ALA A 200 -13.90 2.35 26.09
N GLU A 201 -12.95 3.25 26.36
CA GLU A 201 -11.53 2.89 26.37
C GLU A 201 -11.14 2.27 27.72
N GLU A 202 -10.57 1.06 27.69
CA GLU A 202 -9.99 0.45 28.88
C GLU A 202 -8.67 1.09 29.29
N ASN A 203 -7.96 1.68 28.33
CA ASN A 203 -6.69 2.36 28.56
C ASN A 203 -6.86 3.87 28.41
N THR A 204 -5.77 4.62 28.58
CA THR A 204 -5.78 6.05 28.27
C THR A 204 -6.12 6.24 26.78
N PRO A 205 -7.17 7.02 26.45
CA PRO A 205 -7.52 7.30 25.06
C PRO A 205 -6.40 8.10 24.37
N PRO A 206 -6.35 8.11 23.02
CA PRO A 206 -5.49 9.04 22.30
C PRO A 206 -5.79 10.49 22.66
N ASP A 207 -4.76 11.34 22.75
CA ASP A 207 -4.90 12.74 23.15
C ASP A 207 -5.80 13.57 22.21
N ASP A 208 -5.92 13.16 20.95
CA ASP A 208 -6.75 13.79 19.93
C ASP A 208 -8.15 13.16 19.78
N ALA A 209 -8.48 12.17 20.62
CA ALA A 209 -9.81 11.57 20.66
C ALA A 209 -10.79 12.44 21.46
N LYS A 210 -12.04 12.52 20.97
CA LYS A 210 -13.09 13.30 21.65
C LYS A 210 -13.80 12.43 22.69
N VAL A 211 -13.58 12.71 23.97
CA VAL A 211 -14.33 12.09 25.07
C VAL A 211 -15.72 12.72 25.14
N VAL A 212 -16.77 11.91 24.99
CA VAL A 212 -18.18 12.34 25.00
C VAL A 212 -18.95 11.96 26.25
N GLY A 213 -18.35 11.16 27.12
CA GLY A 213 -18.94 10.78 28.38
C GLY A 213 -18.08 9.76 29.10
N GLN A 214 -18.68 9.11 30.08
CA GLN A 214 -18.07 8.00 30.78
C GLN A 214 -19.07 6.84 30.91
N LYS A 215 -18.56 5.63 31.01
CA LYS A 215 -19.35 4.42 31.20
C LYS A 215 -18.68 3.53 32.24
N TRP A 216 -19.46 2.96 33.16
CA TRP A 216 -18.93 1.97 34.10
C TRP A 216 -18.40 0.74 33.37
N ARG A 217 -17.22 0.24 33.79
CA ARG A 217 -16.64 -1.01 33.25
C ARG A 217 -17.63 -2.18 33.38
N HIS A 218 -18.28 -2.28 34.54
CA HIS A 218 -19.39 -3.17 34.78
C HIS A 218 -20.64 -2.33 35.04
N ALA A 219 -21.53 -2.23 34.06
CA ALA A 219 -22.75 -1.44 34.16
C ALA A 219 -23.96 -2.36 34.30
N ASN A 220 -24.91 -1.96 35.14
CA ASN A 220 -26.25 -2.54 35.18
C ASN A 220 -26.96 -2.30 33.83
N PRO A 221 -28.06 -3.02 33.53
CA PRO A 221 -28.85 -2.80 32.31
C PRO A 221 -29.35 -1.36 32.12
N ASP A 222 -29.50 -0.59 33.20
CA ASP A 222 -29.89 0.83 33.20
C ASP A 222 -28.70 1.81 33.04
N GLY A 223 -27.46 1.29 32.93
CA GLY A 223 -26.23 2.08 32.80
C GLY A 223 -25.61 2.52 34.13
N THR A 224 -26.24 2.24 35.28
CA THR A 224 -25.68 2.58 36.60
C THR A 224 -24.52 1.64 36.99
N ARG A 225 -23.73 2.05 38.00
CA ARG A 225 -22.62 1.24 38.51
C ARG A 225 -23.14 -0.09 39.08
N ASP A 226 -22.63 -1.20 38.58
CA ASP A 226 -22.84 -2.49 39.24
C ASP A 226 -22.07 -2.54 40.57
N THR A 227 -22.81 -2.64 41.67
CA THR A 227 -22.29 -2.67 43.04
C THR A 227 -21.72 -4.02 43.44
N ASN A 228 -22.00 -5.10 42.70
CA ASN A 228 -21.41 -6.43 42.93
C ASN A 228 -19.94 -6.48 42.52
N HIS A 229 -19.47 -5.50 41.75
CA HIS A 229 -18.07 -5.32 41.39
C HIS A 229 -17.43 -4.24 42.26
N PRO A 230 -16.74 -4.61 43.37
CA PRO A 230 -16.17 -3.63 44.30
C PRO A 230 -15.13 -2.72 43.64
N VAL A 231 -14.32 -3.28 42.73
CA VAL A 231 -13.37 -2.52 41.89
C VAL A 231 -13.94 -2.35 40.50
N ASN A 232 -14.74 -1.30 40.31
CA ASN A 232 -15.41 -0.97 39.06
C ASN A 232 -15.13 0.49 38.75
N ARG A 233 -14.22 0.75 37.80
CA ARG A 233 -13.86 2.11 37.39
C ARG A 233 -14.75 2.58 36.24
N GLU A 234 -14.92 3.89 36.14
CA GLU A 234 -15.46 4.52 34.94
C GLU A 234 -14.42 4.49 33.82
N LEU A 235 -14.89 4.23 32.61
CA LEU A 235 -14.11 4.22 31.38
C LEU A 235 -14.53 5.44 30.54
N PRO A 236 -13.58 6.21 29.99
CA PRO A 236 -13.91 7.31 29.09
C PRO A 236 -14.56 6.76 27.82
N LEU A 237 -15.72 7.30 27.48
CA LEU A 237 -16.43 6.99 26.26
C LEU A 237 -15.98 7.97 25.17
N CYS A 238 -15.26 7.46 24.18
CA CYS A 238 -14.63 8.27 23.14
C CYS A 238 -15.33 8.09 21.78
N GLU A 239 -15.46 9.18 21.02
CA GLU A 239 -15.92 9.16 19.63
C GLU A 239 -14.78 8.88 18.66
N TYR A 240 -15.01 7.94 17.76
CA TYR A 240 -14.08 7.59 16.68
C TYR A 240 -14.76 7.65 15.32
N GLY A 241 -13.97 7.96 14.30
CA GLY A 241 -14.39 7.79 12.91
C GLY A 241 -14.04 6.37 12.45
N GLU A 242 -15.06 5.61 12.06
CA GLU A 242 -14.90 4.29 11.46
C GLU A 242 -15.19 4.37 9.96
N ILE A 243 -14.23 3.96 9.14
CA ILE A 243 -14.33 3.90 7.69
C ILE A 243 -14.38 2.44 7.26
N GLU A 244 -15.50 2.06 6.66
CA GLU A 244 -15.70 0.75 6.06
C GLU A 244 -15.41 0.85 4.56
N PHE A 245 -14.39 0.13 4.10
CA PHE A 245 -14.03 -0.04 2.70
C PHE A 245 -14.65 -1.32 2.17
N LYS A 246 -15.37 -1.24 1.04
CA LYS A 246 -15.91 -2.42 0.33
C LYS A 246 -15.66 -2.29 -1.16
N ALA A 247 -15.17 -3.36 -1.77
CA ALA A 247 -15.11 -3.47 -3.22
C ALA A 247 -15.82 -4.71 -3.76
N THR A 248 -16.12 -4.69 -5.06
CA THR A 248 -16.89 -5.73 -5.75
C THR A 248 -16.17 -7.06 -5.88
N ASP A 249 -14.84 -7.07 -5.70
CA ASP A 249 -13.99 -8.27 -5.72
C ASP A 249 -13.96 -9.03 -4.37
N GLY A 250 -14.70 -8.55 -3.38
CA GLY A 250 -14.77 -9.14 -2.05
C GLY A 250 -13.85 -8.49 -1.02
N LEU A 251 -13.06 -7.47 -1.40
CA LEU A 251 -12.30 -6.66 -0.46
C LEU A 251 -13.26 -6.01 0.56
N HIS A 252 -13.02 -6.25 1.85
CA HIS A 252 -13.77 -5.63 2.92
C HIS A 252 -12.85 -5.34 4.11
N GLU A 253 -12.53 -4.06 4.30
CA GLU A 253 -11.64 -3.61 5.36
C GLU A 253 -12.31 -2.53 6.21
N THR A 254 -11.95 -2.45 7.48
CA THR A 254 -12.47 -1.42 8.39
C THR A 254 -11.33 -0.75 9.14
N LEU A 255 -11.26 0.57 9.00
CA LEU A 255 -10.30 1.44 9.66
C LEU A 255 -11.01 2.27 10.72
N GLN A 256 -10.38 2.46 11.88
CA GLN A 256 -10.82 3.40 12.90
C GLN A 256 -9.73 4.43 13.17
N CYS A 257 -10.12 5.69 13.35
CA CYS A 257 -9.20 6.75 13.75
C CYS A 257 -9.81 7.70 14.79
N SER A 258 -8.95 8.28 15.64
CA SER A 258 -9.30 9.16 16.76
C SER A 258 -9.95 10.48 16.33
N ARG A 259 -9.63 10.98 15.14
CA ARG A 259 -10.17 12.24 14.63
C ARG A 259 -11.33 12.00 13.66
N LEU A 260 -12.55 12.10 14.17
CA LEU A 260 -13.78 11.94 13.37
C LEU A 260 -13.82 12.81 12.10
N GLY A 261 -13.37 14.06 12.19
CA GLY A 261 -13.32 14.97 11.03
C GLY A 261 -12.38 14.50 9.93
N ALA A 262 -11.21 13.95 10.29
CA ALA A 262 -10.27 13.40 9.32
C ALA A 262 -10.87 12.18 8.59
N ALA A 263 -11.61 11.34 9.31
CA ALA A 263 -12.29 10.18 8.74
C ALA A 263 -13.36 10.59 7.69
N HIS A 264 -14.18 11.58 8.03
CA HIS A 264 -15.22 12.10 7.13
C HIS A 264 -14.63 12.71 5.87
N GLU A 265 -13.60 13.56 6.02
CA GLU A 265 -12.93 14.22 4.89
C GLU A 265 -12.28 13.21 3.95
N PHE A 266 -11.63 12.17 4.49
CA PHE A 266 -11.04 11.11 3.67
C PHE A 266 -12.10 10.34 2.87
N ALA A 267 -13.17 9.87 3.54
CA ALA A 267 -14.24 9.14 2.86
C ALA A 267 -14.93 10.02 1.80
N HIS A 268 -15.12 11.31 2.08
CA HIS A 268 -15.66 12.28 1.12
C HIS A 268 -14.73 12.52 -0.07
N ALA A 269 -13.43 12.73 0.17
CA ALA A 269 -12.44 12.92 -0.88
C ALA A 269 -12.33 11.69 -1.80
N LEU A 270 -12.38 10.48 -1.23
CA LEU A 270 -12.35 9.23 -2.00
C LEU A 270 -13.58 9.12 -2.92
N ARG A 271 -14.79 9.41 -2.39
CA ARG A 271 -16.01 9.44 -3.22
C ARG A 271 -15.96 10.50 -4.31
N THR A 272 -15.34 11.65 -4.03
CA THR A 272 -15.16 12.72 -5.03
C THR A 272 -14.29 12.23 -6.17
N VAL A 273 -13.15 11.59 -5.89
CA VAL A 273 -12.29 10.98 -6.92
C VAL A 273 -13.08 9.92 -7.70
N ALA A 274 -13.81 9.03 -7.03
CA ALA A 274 -14.63 8.00 -7.68
C ALA A 274 -15.68 8.57 -8.65
N SER A 275 -16.23 9.75 -8.36
CA SER A 275 -17.22 10.40 -9.22
C SER A 275 -16.61 11.04 -10.48
N LEU A 276 -15.34 11.43 -10.42
CA LEU A 276 -14.65 12.16 -11.49
C LEU A 276 -13.83 11.25 -12.41
N VAL A 277 -13.37 10.12 -11.90
CA VAL A 277 -12.59 9.16 -12.68
C VAL A 277 -13.56 8.24 -13.46
N PRO A 278 -13.46 8.19 -14.81
CA PRO A 278 -14.25 7.27 -15.60
C PRO A 278 -13.79 5.82 -15.39
N ASP A 279 -14.71 4.86 -15.54
CA ASP A 279 -14.31 3.45 -15.60
C ASP A 279 -13.36 3.27 -16.79
N SER A 280 -12.16 2.77 -16.53
CA SER A 280 -11.33 2.22 -17.60
C SER A 280 -11.92 0.85 -17.89
N ALA A 281 -12.87 0.80 -18.81
CA ALA A 281 -13.36 -0.44 -19.44
C ALA A 281 -12.34 -0.93 -20.47
#